data_AF-A0A2R5L0R3-F1
#
_entry.id   AF-A0A2R5L0R3-F1
#
_cell.length_a   1.000
_cell.length_b   1.000
_cell.length_c   1.000
_cell.angle_alpha   90.00
_cell.angle_beta   90.00
_cell.angle_gamma   90.00
#
_symmetry.space_group_name_H-M   'P 1'
#
loop_
_entity.id
_entity.type
_entity.pdbx_description
1 polymer ?
#
loop_
_entity_poly.entity_id
_entity_poly.type
_entity_poly.pdbx_seq_one_letter_code
_entity_poly.pdbx_strand_id
1 'polypeptide(L)'
;INGQQFIIKDCSNASIYLLDNINTVTVDDCTACTIVIGPTSGSVFLRECSECVVVVACGQFRTRDCRQLQVRLLCNTQPIIEASTRMQMACYQLYYPQLQGQFASAGLSVFNNNWSDVHDFTPTDN
;
A
#
# COMPACT_ATOMS: atom_id res chain seq x y z
N ILE A 1 12.33 -0.36 -11.45
CA ILE A 1 11.07 0.31 -11.83
C ILE A 1 11.33 1.76 -12.20
N ASN A 2 12.15 2.50 -11.45
CA ASN A 2 12.61 3.83 -11.81
C ASN A 2 11.48 4.84 -12.03
N GLY A 3 10.56 4.92 -11.07
CA GLY A 3 9.46 5.90 -11.09
C GLY A 3 8.39 5.65 -12.16
N GLN A 4 8.34 4.46 -12.76
CA GLN A 4 7.24 4.06 -13.65
C GLN A 4 6.06 3.50 -12.84
N GLN A 5 4.91 3.33 -13.50
CA GLN A 5 3.78 2.60 -12.92
C GLN A 5 4.05 1.09 -12.89
N PHE A 6 3.42 0.38 -11.94
CA PHE A 6 3.51 -1.07 -11.84
C PHE A 6 2.15 -1.69 -11.52
N ILE A 7 1.84 -2.84 -12.09
CA ILE A 7 0.59 -3.57 -11.86
C ILE A 7 0.94 -4.96 -11.33
N ILE A 8 0.31 -5.33 -10.22
CA ILE A 8 0.29 -6.69 -9.68
C ILE A 8 -1.15 -7.18 -9.86
N LYS A 9 -1.33 -8.32 -10.52
CA LYS A 9 -2.67 -8.84 -10.80
C LYS A 9 -2.70 -10.36 -10.78
N ASP A 10 -3.83 -10.94 -10.35
CA ASP A 10 -4.13 -12.37 -10.40
C ASP A 10 -3.07 -13.24 -9.72
N CYS A 11 -2.51 -12.75 -8.60
CA CYS A 11 -1.48 -13.46 -7.85
C CYS A 11 -2.08 -14.21 -6.67
N SER A 12 -1.63 -15.44 -6.42
CA SER A 12 -2.08 -16.26 -5.29
C SER A 12 -0.90 -16.93 -4.60
N ASN A 13 -0.88 -16.92 -3.26
CA ASN A 13 0.18 -17.55 -2.45
C ASN A 13 1.59 -17.09 -2.83
N ALA A 14 1.76 -15.80 -3.13
CA ALA A 14 2.99 -15.24 -3.66
C ALA A 14 3.63 -14.21 -2.71
N SER A 15 4.96 -14.12 -2.75
CA SER A 15 5.71 -13.05 -2.09
C SER A 15 6.32 -12.14 -3.15
N ILE A 16 5.87 -10.88 -3.19
CA ILE A 16 6.19 -9.91 -4.23
C ILE A 16 6.93 -8.73 -3.59
N TYR A 17 8.11 -8.39 -4.12
CA TYR A 17 8.98 -7.35 -3.59
C TYR A 17 9.34 -6.35 -4.70
N LEU A 18 8.75 -5.16 -4.65
CA LEU A 18 9.05 -4.04 -5.54
C LEU A 18 9.95 -3.03 -4.80
N LEU A 19 11.25 -3.35 -4.66
CA LEU A 19 12.20 -2.56 -3.87
C LEU A 19 12.84 -1.41 -4.67
N ASP A 20 11.99 -0.55 -5.25
CA ASP A 20 12.41 0.62 -6.03
C ASP A 20 11.48 1.82 -5.82
N ASN A 21 11.86 3.00 -6.34
CA ASN A 21 10.92 4.12 -6.46
C ASN A 21 9.89 3.84 -7.58
N ILE A 22 8.63 4.20 -7.32
CA ILE A 22 7.50 3.86 -8.19
C ILE A 22 6.59 5.08 -8.29
N ASN A 23 5.90 5.27 -9.43
CA ASN A 23 4.91 6.35 -9.53
C ASN A 23 3.56 5.93 -8.95
N THR A 24 2.99 4.85 -9.47
CA THR A 24 1.67 4.34 -9.07
C THR A 24 1.72 2.82 -9.06
N VAL A 25 1.08 2.19 -8.06
CA VAL A 25 0.90 0.74 -8.03
C VAL A 25 -0.58 0.40 -7.96
N THR A 26 -0.99 -0.56 -8.79
CA THR A 26 -2.30 -1.20 -8.69
C THR A 26 -2.11 -2.66 -8.35
N VAL A 27 -2.87 -3.15 -7.38
CA VAL A 27 -2.89 -4.55 -6.96
C VAL A 27 -4.32 -5.06 -7.10
N ASP A 28 -4.54 -5.97 -8.03
CA ASP A 28 -5.86 -6.51 -8.35
C ASP A 28 -5.92 -8.01 -8.12
N ASP A 29 -7.04 -8.51 -7.61
CA ASP A 29 -7.36 -9.95 -7.64
C ASP A 29 -6.27 -10.81 -6.97
N CYS A 30 -5.67 -10.31 -5.89
CA CYS A 30 -4.57 -10.99 -5.20
C CYS A 30 -5.03 -11.63 -3.89
N THR A 31 -4.71 -12.91 -3.69
CA THR A 31 -5.10 -13.68 -2.51
C THR A 31 -3.90 -14.30 -1.80
N ALA A 32 -3.87 -14.23 -0.46
CA ALA A 32 -2.84 -14.85 0.38
C ALA A 32 -1.41 -14.45 -0.03
N CYS A 33 -1.21 -13.18 -0.42
CA CYS A 33 0.07 -12.66 -0.86
C CYS A 33 0.77 -11.81 0.22
N THR A 34 2.10 -11.82 0.21
CA THR A 34 2.92 -10.82 0.90
C THR A 34 3.46 -9.85 -0.14
N ILE A 35 3.12 -8.56 -0.01
CA ILE A 35 3.43 -7.54 -1.01
C ILE A 35 4.21 -6.41 -0.34
N VAL A 36 5.46 -6.25 -0.73
CA VAL A 36 6.34 -5.18 -0.24
C VAL A 36 6.61 -4.21 -1.38
N ILE A 37 6.22 -2.96 -1.21
CA ILE A 37 6.30 -1.91 -2.22
C ILE A 37 7.18 -0.78 -1.68
N GLY A 38 8.18 -0.40 -2.46
CA GLY A 38 9.03 0.74 -2.18
C GLY A 38 8.28 2.08 -2.24
N PRO A 39 8.97 3.20 -1.99
CA PRO A 39 8.38 4.53 -2.00
C PRO A 39 7.64 4.85 -3.31
N THR A 40 6.34 5.09 -3.20
CA THR A 40 5.44 5.35 -4.33
C THR A 40 4.97 6.80 -4.33
N SER A 41 5.43 7.63 -5.27
CA SER A 41 5.18 9.07 -5.25
C SER A 41 3.69 9.43 -5.38
N GLY A 42 2.95 8.65 -6.17
CA GLY A 42 1.52 8.77 -6.40
C GLY A 42 0.71 7.86 -5.50
N SER A 43 -0.18 7.08 -6.11
CA SER A 43 -1.14 6.25 -5.40
C SER A 43 -0.77 4.77 -5.38
N VAL A 44 -1.21 4.10 -4.33
CA VAL A 44 -1.27 2.64 -4.27
C VAL A 44 -2.72 2.26 -4.07
N PHE A 45 -3.25 1.46 -5.00
CA PHE A 45 -4.66 1.06 -5.02
C PHE A 45 -4.78 -0.46 -5.03
N LEU A 46 -5.40 -1.01 -3.98
CA LEU A 46 -5.69 -2.43 -3.86
C LEU A 46 -7.17 -2.64 -4.18
N ARG A 47 -7.48 -3.60 -5.07
CA ARG A 47 -8.84 -3.96 -5.45
C ARG A 47 -9.01 -5.47 -5.38
N GLU A 48 -10.13 -5.92 -4.83
CA GLU A 48 -10.49 -7.35 -4.82
C GLU A 48 -9.39 -8.24 -4.21
N CYS A 49 -8.66 -7.70 -3.23
CA CYS A 49 -7.55 -8.41 -2.57
C CYS A 49 -8.00 -9.03 -1.25
N SER A 50 -7.55 -10.26 -0.96
CA SER A 50 -7.91 -10.97 0.26
C SER A 50 -6.71 -11.63 0.95
N GLU A 51 -6.71 -11.58 2.28
CA GLU A 51 -5.71 -12.29 3.11
C GLU A 51 -4.25 -11.88 2.81
N CYS A 52 -4.04 -10.64 2.34
CA CYS A 52 -2.71 -10.14 2.00
C CYS A 52 -2.07 -9.36 3.14
N VAL A 53 -0.73 -9.48 3.23
CA VAL A 53 0.11 -8.59 4.04
C VAL A 53 0.76 -7.59 3.10
N VAL A 54 0.60 -6.31 3.37
CA VAL A 54 1.09 -5.23 2.50
C VAL A 54 1.97 -4.28 3.29
N VAL A 55 3.17 -3.99 2.80
CA VAL A 55 4.09 -3.01 3.38
C VAL A 55 4.39 -1.96 2.31
N VAL A 56 4.04 -0.70 2.57
CA VAL A 56 4.11 0.33 1.53
C VAL A 56 4.25 1.74 2.10
N ALA A 57 5.01 2.58 1.40
CA ALA A 57 5.04 4.02 1.59
C ALA A 57 4.51 4.70 0.32
N CYS A 58 3.50 5.57 0.44
CA CYS A 58 2.87 6.19 -0.73
C CYS A 58 2.35 7.61 -0.49
N GLY A 59 2.09 8.34 -1.57
CA GLY A 59 1.39 9.61 -1.51
C GLY A 59 -0.08 9.45 -1.10
N GLN A 60 -0.77 8.49 -1.72
CA GLN A 60 -2.18 8.17 -1.47
C GLN A 60 -2.38 6.67 -1.38
N PHE A 61 -3.11 6.21 -0.37
CA PHE A 61 -3.47 4.81 -0.20
C PHE A 61 -4.97 4.64 -0.38
N ARG A 62 -5.36 3.69 -1.24
CA ARG A 62 -6.77 3.38 -1.50
C ARG A 62 -6.98 1.88 -1.49
N THR A 63 -8.13 1.45 -0.99
CA THR A 63 -8.59 0.07 -1.11
C THR A 63 -10.05 0.06 -1.54
N ARG A 64 -10.44 -0.94 -2.32
CA ARG A 64 -11.82 -1.23 -2.66
C ARG A 64 -12.05 -2.75 -2.67
N ASP A 65 -13.18 -3.21 -2.14
CA ASP A 65 -13.57 -4.62 -2.17
C ASP A 65 -12.51 -5.57 -1.57
N CYS A 66 -11.77 -5.12 -0.55
CA CYS A 66 -10.68 -5.88 0.05
C CYS A 66 -11.11 -6.56 1.37
N ARG A 67 -10.50 -7.70 1.72
CA ARG A 67 -10.83 -8.44 2.94
C ARG A 67 -9.60 -8.95 3.67
N GLN A 68 -9.55 -8.76 4.98
CA GLN A 68 -8.53 -9.33 5.86
C GLN A 68 -7.11 -8.92 5.42
N LEU A 69 -6.91 -7.62 5.19
CA LEU A 69 -5.59 -7.09 4.85
C LEU A 69 -4.86 -6.62 6.12
N GLN A 70 -3.56 -6.91 6.18
CA GLN A 70 -2.65 -6.34 7.17
C GLN A 70 -1.71 -5.36 6.47
N VAL A 71 -1.88 -4.06 6.71
CA VAL A 71 -1.17 -3.01 5.99
C VAL A 71 -0.23 -2.26 6.94
N ARG A 72 1.08 -2.32 6.67
CA ARG A 72 2.08 -1.44 7.28
C ARG A 72 2.31 -0.25 6.36
N LEU A 73 1.76 0.90 6.74
CA LEU A 73 1.59 2.04 5.84
C LEU A 73 2.39 3.26 6.30
N LEU A 74 2.99 3.95 5.34
CA LEU A 74 3.31 5.37 5.42
C LEU A 74 2.51 6.08 4.33
N CYS A 75 1.67 7.04 4.71
CA CYS A 75 0.84 7.76 3.76
C CYS A 75 0.90 9.28 3.98
N ASN A 76 1.24 10.04 2.94
CA ASN A 76 1.27 11.51 3.01
C ASN A 76 -0.12 12.13 3.18
N THR A 77 -1.17 11.39 2.83
CA THR A 77 -2.57 11.82 2.89
C THR A 77 -3.40 10.83 3.70
N GLN A 78 -4.65 11.20 3.99
CA GLN A 78 -5.60 10.32 4.67
C GLN A 78 -5.82 9.03 3.85
N PRO A 79 -5.47 7.84 4.37
CA PRO A 79 -5.75 6.58 3.70
C PRO A 79 -7.25 6.34 3.56
N ILE A 80 -7.65 5.77 2.42
CA ILE A 80 -9.06 5.53 2.09
C ILE A 80 -9.34 4.04 1.99
N ILE A 81 -10.43 3.60 2.63
CA ILE A 81 -11.00 2.28 2.44
C ILE A 81 -12.46 2.38 1.97
N GLU A 82 -12.88 1.45 1.12
CA GLU A 82 -14.23 1.37 0.55
C GLU A 82 -14.60 -0.10 0.37
N ALA A 83 -15.83 -0.48 0.71
CA ALA A 83 -16.37 -1.84 0.61
C ALA A 83 -15.42 -2.92 1.18
N SER A 84 -14.63 -2.58 2.19
CA SER A 84 -13.52 -3.40 2.67
C SER A 84 -13.71 -3.77 4.14
N THR A 85 -13.38 -5.02 4.50
CA THR A 85 -13.64 -5.55 5.85
C THR A 85 -12.40 -6.18 6.48
N ARG A 86 -12.30 -6.10 7.81
CA ARG A 86 -11.16 -6.64 8.59
C ARG A 86 -9.81 -6.06 8.15
N MET A 87 -9.76 -4.75 7.98
CA MET A 87 -8.55 -4.01 7.64
C MET A 87 -7.73 -3.74 8.90
N GLN A 88 -6.49 -4.22 8.95
CA GLN A 88 -5.56 -3.92 10.05
C GLN A 88 -4.49 -2.97 9.54
N MET A 89 -4.43 -1.78 10.15
CA MET A 89 -3.49 -0.74 9.79
C MET A 89 -2.42 -0.62 10.87
N ALA A 90 -1.15 -0.52 10.46
CA ALA A 90 -0.01 -0.32 11.33
C ALA A 90 0.98 0.66 10.70
N CYS A 91 1.82 1.28 11.53
CA CYS A 91 2.88 2.16 11.04
C CYS A 91 3.88 1.38 10.17
N TYR A 92 4.35 2.00 9.09
CA TYR A 92 5.39 1.49 8.21
C TYR A 92 6.66 1.09 8.97
N GLN A 93 7.18 -0.10 8.67
CA GLN A 93 8.43 -0.59 9.24
C GLN A 93 9.17 -1.45 8.20
N LEU A 94 10.08 -0.82 7.45
CA LEU A 94 10.93 -1.47 6.47
C LEU A 94 12.26 -0.71 6.35
N TYR A 95 13.35 -1.46 6.16
CA TYR A 95 14.67 -0.91 5.87
C TYR A 95 15.39 -1.77 4.83
N TYR A 96 16.03 -1.11 3.88
CA TYR A 96 17.05 -1.68 3.00
C TYR A 96 17.97 -0.55 2.50
N PRO A 97 19.21 -0.84 2.06
CA PRO A 97 20.23 0.19 1.82
C PRO A 97 19.82 1.32 0.86
N GLN A 98 19.05 1.00 -0.17
CA GLN A 98 18.63 1.95 -1.21
C GLN A 98 17.39 2.79 -0.81
N LEU A 99 16.70 2.41 0.28
CA LEU A 99 15.38 2.95 0.63
C LEU A 99 15.41 4.47 0.80
N GLN A 100 16.44 5.00 1.47
CA GLN A 100 16.57 6.44 1.69
C GLN A 100 16.62 7.22 0.36
N GLY A 101 17.42 6.75 -0.59
CA GLY A 101 17.53 7.37 -1.92
C GLY A 101 16.23 7.26 -2.72
N GLN A 102 15.48 6.17 -2.54
CA GLN A 102 14.20 5.97 -3.20
C GLN A 102 13.09 6.85 -2.61
N PHE A 103 13.09 7.10 -1.30
CA PHE A 103 12.20 8.09 -0.68
C PHE A 103 12.45 9.49 -1.26
N ALA A 104 13.72 9.88 -1.36
CA ALA A 104 14.11 11.15 -1.97
C ALA A 104 13.66 11.24 -3.44
N SER A 105 13.87 10.17 -4.21
CA SER A 105 13.48 10.11 -5.62
C SER A 105 11.96 10.12 -5.84
N ALA A 106 11.19 9.60 -4.88
CA ALA A 106 9.73 9.63 -4.89
C ALA A 106 9.15 10.95 -4.34
N GLY A 107 9.98 11.85 -3.78
CA GLY A 107 9.51 13.09 -3.17
C GLY A 107 8.66 12.87 -1.90
N LEU A 108 8.82 11.73 -1.23
CA LEU A 108 8.08 11.40 -0.01
C LEU A 108 8.90 11.77 1.23
N SER A 109 8.26 12.48 2.18
CA SER A 109 8.85 12.75 3.49
C SER A 109 8.54 11.59 4.44
N VAL A 110 9.57 11.04 5.08
CA VAL A 110 9.40 10.00 6.11
C VAL A 110 8.67 10.51 7.36
N PHE A 111 8.55 11.83 7.51
CA PHE A 111 7.88 12.48 8.65
C PHE A 111 6.41 12.84 8.38
N ASN A 112 5.96 12.74 7.12
CA ASN A 112 4.55 12.95 6.79
C ASN A 112 3.84 11.61 6.72
N ASN A 113 3.21 11.20 7.83
CA ASN A 113 2.64 9.86 7.94
C ASN A 113 1.27 9.86 8.66
N ASN A 114 0.21 9.63 7.89
CA ASN A 114 -1.19 9.60 8.33
C ASN A 114 -1.76 8.17 8.37
N TRP A 115 -0.91 7.15 8.52
CA TRP A 115 -1.29 5.74 8.42
C TRP A 115 -2.50 5.32 9.28
N SER A 116 -2.72 5.98 10.42
CA SER A 116 -3.76 5.65 11.40
C SER A 116 -5.06 6.45 11.22
N ASP A 117 -5.04 7.55 10.48
CA ASP A 117 -6.21 8.40 10.24
C ASP A 117 -6.94 7.90 8.98
N VAL A 118 -7.63 6.76 9.10
CA VAL A 118 -8.26 6.10 7.94
C VAL A 118 -9.69 6.59 7.76
N HIS A 119 -10.02 6.99 6.53
CA HIS A 119 -11.39 7.29 6.12
C HIS A 119 -12.04 6.07 5.47
N ASP A 120 -13.18 5.64 6.01
CA ASP A 120 -14.02 4.58 5.46
C ASP A 120 -15.23 5.21 4.75
N PHE A 121 -15.36 5.00 3.43
CA PHE A 121 -16.49 5.47 2.64
C PHE A 121 -17.76 4.64 2.81
N THR A 122 -17.64 3.42 3.34
CA THR A 122 -18.75 2.48 3.51
C THR A 122 -18.77 1.94 4.93
N PRO A 123 -18.85 2.80 5.96
CA PRO A 123 -18.91 2.33 7.32
C PRO A 123 -20.17 1.48 7.49
N THR A 124 -20.01 0.25 7.97
CA THR A 124 -21.16 -0.53 8.42
C THR A 124 -21.53 -0.05 9.82
N ASP A 125 -22.74 0.46 9.98
CA ASP A 125 -23.31 0.75 11.30
C ASP A 125 -23.28 -0.55 12.13
N ASN A 126 -22.55 -0.53 13.24
CA ASN A 126 -22.55 -1.62 14.22
C ASN A 126 -23.84 -1.62 15.04
#